data_AF-A0A950YPN8-F1
#
_entry.id   AF-A0A950YPN8-F1
#
_cell.length_a   1.000
_cell.length_b   1.000
_cell.length_c   1.000
_cell.angle_alpha   90.00
_cell.angle_beta   90.00
_cell.angle_gamma   90.00
#
_symmetry.space_group_name_H-M   'P 1'
#
loop_
_entity.id
_entity.type
_entity.pdbx_description
1 polymer ?
#
loop_
_entity_poly.entity_id
_entity_poly.type
_entity_poly.pdbx_seq_one_letter_code
_entity_poly.pdbx_strand_id
1 'polypeptide(L)'
;MGSPQTLSEAHRRNVAVWAADCAERVLGLFEAEAPGDSRPRDAIAQLRAFARGELAVGEARRRFVAHAAAREVSAPAAVAAARAAGQAASIPHMGAHALGAAAYAAKAAGLAAPDQPEAVSEEIRWQLGCMSAAARAALRQLPPVGNNSSGPLGPGLLASGLLGSIIRDLQASLADPDHALPPRSQADQDDGRKPEQPVEVHATEHLG
;
A
#
# COMPACT_ATOMS: atom_id res chain seq x y z
N MET A 1 -8.56 -20.12 -15.79
CA MET A 1 -8.78 -18.66 -15.94
C MET A 1 -7.91 -17.93 -14.94
N GLY A 2 -7.24 -16.85 -15.34
CA GLY A 2 -6.46 -16.03 -14.40
C GLY A 2 -7.36 -15.33 -13.39
N SER A 3 -6.80 -14.93 -12.24
CA SER A 3 -7.58 -14.22 -11.21
C SER A 3 -8.14 -12.90 -11.74
N PRO A 4 -9.40 -12.53 -11.42
CA PRO A 4 -9.95 -11.21 -11.77
C PRO A 4 -9.17 -10.06 -11.13
N GLN A 5 -8.42 -10.34 -10.06
CA GLN A 5 -7.57 -9.36 -9.37
C GLN A 5 -6.33 -8.95 -10.19
N THR A 6 -6.01 -9.69 -11.26
CA THR A 6 -4.85 -9.42 -12.12
C THR A 6 -5.02 -8.13 -12.91
N LEU A 7 -6.24 -7.83 -13.37
CA LEU A 7 -6.54 -6.82 -14.40
C LEU A 7 -5.77 -7.06 -15.72
N SER A 8 -6.19 -6.41 -16.81
CA SER A 8 -5.40 -6.38 -18.05
C SER A 8 -4.13 -5.55 -17.84
N GLU A 9 -3.10 -5.72 -18.68
CA GLU A 9 -1.89 -4.90 -18.53
C GLU A 9 -2.17 -3.41 -18.71
N ALA A 10 -3.03 -3.02 -19.67
CA ALA A 10 -3.44 -1.64 -19.86
C ALA A 10 -4.10 -1.07 -18.59
N HIS A 11 -4.99 -1.83 -17.95
CA HIS A 11 -5.57 -1.44 -16.67
C HIS A 11 -4.53 -1.37 -15.55
N ARG A 12 -3.57 -2.31 -15.50
CA ARG A 12 -2.46 -2.29 -14.54
C ARG A 12 -1.60 -1.04 -14.70
N ARG A 13 -1.30 -0.60 -15.93
CA ARG A 13 -0.56 0.65 -16.18
C ARG A 13 -1.34 1.89 -15.72
N ASN A 14 -2.65 1.92 -15.91
CA ASN A 14 -3.49 3.03 -15.42
C ASN A 14 -3.49 3.13 -13.89
N VAL A 15 -3.67 2.01 -13.18
CA VAL A 15 -3.66 2.01 -11.70
C VAL A 15 -2.26 2.17 -11.13
N ALA A 16 -1.21 1.83 -11.89
CA ALA A 16 0.19 2.03 -11.49
C ALA A 16 0.54 3.51 -11.30
N VAL A 17 0.05 4.42 -12.17
CA VAL A 17 0.27 5.86 -12.01
C VAL A 17 -0.31 6.34 -10.68
N TRP A 18 -1.60 6.06 -10.47
CA TRP A 18 -2.31 6.47 -9.25
C TRP A 18 -1.67 5.89 -7.98
N ALA A 19 -1.35 4.59 -7.98
CA ALA A 19 -0.73 3.96 -6.82
C ALA A 19 0.70 4.47 -6.54
N ALA A 20 1.45 4.85 -7.58
CA ALA A 20 2.74 5.52 -7.42
C ALA A 20 2.57 6.88 -6.74
N ASP A 21 1.57 7.67 -7.14
CA ASP A 21 1.27 8.97 -6.51
C ASP A 21 0.88 8.80 -5.03
N CYS A 22 0.05 7.80 -4.69
CA CYS A 22 -0.29 7.46 -3.30
C CYS A 22 0.94 7.08 -2.47
N ALA A 23 1.81 6.20 -2.99
CA ALA A 23 3.00 5.76 -2.27
C ALA A 23 4.04 6.88 -2.13
N GLU A 24 4.20 7.72 -3.14
CA GLU A 24 5.15 8.84 -3.13
C GLU A 24 4.75 9.93 -2.15
N ARG A 25 3.44 10.20 -1.99
CA ARG A 25 2.95 11.22 -1.05
C ARG A 25 3.39 10.97 0.40
N VAL A 26 3.50 9.70 0.80
CA VAL A 26 3.90 9.29 2.15
C VAL A 26 5.38 8.88 2.25
N LEU A 27 6.10 8.87 1.14
CA LEU A 27 7.49 8.39 1.07
C LEU A 27 8.42 9.16 2.01
N GLY A 28 8.21 10.46 2.18
CA GLY A 28 8.99 11.29 3.11
C GLY A 28 8.97 10.80 4.56
N LEU A 29 7.92 10.09 4.98
CA LEU A 29 7.85 9.48 6.32
C LEU A 29 8.88 8.37 6.50
N PHE A 30 9.12 7.59 5.45
CA PHE A 30 10.17 6.57 5.45
C PHE A 30 11.55 7.21 5.36
N GLU A 31 11.72 8.19 4.47
CA GLU A 31 13.01 8.83 4.21
C GLU A 31 13.53 9.66 5.40
N ALA A 32 12.63 10.17 6.24
CA ALA A 32 13.00 10.83 7.48
C ALA A 32 13.67 9.87 8.49
N GLU A 33 13.20 8.62 8.55
CA GLU A 33 13.75 7.59 9.44
C GLU A 33 15.00 6.92 8.83
N ALA A 34 15.00 6.68 7.52
CA ALA A 34 16.07 5.98 6.81
C ALA A 34 16.52 6.74 5.53
N PRO A 35 17.19 7.90 5.67
CA PRO A 35 17.53 8.76 4.52
C PRO A 35 18.49 8.12 3.52
N GLY A 36 19.30 7.15 3.96
CA GLY A 36 20.24 6.40 3.11
C GLY A 36 19.62 5.21 2.37
N ASP A 37 18.37 4.85 2.66
CA ASP A 37 17.71 3.70 2.04
C ASP A 37 16.83 4.14 0.86
N SER A 38 17.30 3.88 -0.36
CA SER A 38 16.57 4.22 -1.58
C SER A 38 15.49 3.20 -1.97
N ARG A 39 15.39 2.05 -1.30
CA ARG A 39 14.58 0.91 -1.77
C ARG A 39 13.10 1.28 -2.02
N PRO A 40 12.39 2.00 -1.14
CA PRO A 40 11.01 2.42 -1.42
C PRO A 40 10.89 3.41 -2.59
N ARG A 41 11.82 4.37 -2.70
CA ARG A 41 11.88 5.33 -3.81
C ARG A 41 12.12 4.63 -5.15
N ASP A 42 13.07 3.70 -5.19
CA ASP A 42 13.39 2.91 -6.38
C ASP A 42 12.21 2.02 -6.82
N ALA A 43 11.44 1.50 -5.87
CA ALA A 43 10.22 0.75 -6.13
C ALA A 43 9.14 1.60 -6.81
N ILE A 44 8.92 2.83 -6.33
CA ILE A 44 7.99 3.79 -6.94
C ILE A 44 8.47 4.18 -8.34
N ALA A 45 9.76 4.47 -8.52
CA ALA A 45 10.32 4.84 -9.82
C ALA A 45 10.14 3.72 -10.87
N GLN A 46 10.34 2.45 -10.49
CA GLN A 46 10.08 1.30 -11.37
C GLN A 46 8.61 1.14 -11.70
N LEU A 47 7.70 1.36 -10.75
CA LEU A 47 6.28 1.34 -11.03
C LEU A 47 5.90 2.42 -12.05
N ARG A 48 6.48 3.62 -11.94
CA ARG A 48 6.29 4.69 -12.94
C ARG A 48 6.84 4.29 -14.31
N ALA A 49 7.99 3.60 -14.39
CA ALA A 49 8.52 3.06 -15.64
C ALA A 49 7.59 1.99 -16.26
N PHE A 50 7.07 1.07 -15.44
CA PHE A 50 6.06 0.11 -15.89
C PHE A 50 4.80 0.80 -16.43
N ALA A 51 4.32 1.86 -15.75
CA ALA A 51 3.15 2.61 -16.20
C ALA A 51 3.36 3.24 -17.59
N ARG A 52 4.59 3.70 -17.89
CA ARG A 52 4.99 4.21 -19.22
C ARG A 52 5.25 3.12 -20.26
N GLY A 53 5.27 1.85 -19.85
CA GLY A 53 5.59 0.71 -20.73
C GLY A 53 7.09 0.50 -20.98
N GLU A 54 7.94 1.10 -20.16
CA GLU A 54 9.41 1.03 -20.26
C GLU A 54 9.99 -0.18 -19.53
N LEU A 55 9.18 -0.88 -18.73
CA LEU A 55 9.60 -2.03 -17.94
C LEU A 55 8.58 -3.17 -18.09
N ALA A 56 9.05 -4.36 -18.41
CA ALA A 56 8.17 -5.52 -18.56
C ALA A 56 7.79 -6.14 -17.20
N VAL A 57 6.64 -6.83 -17.14
CA VAL A 57 6.15 -7.47 -15.89
C VAL A 57 7.21 -8.38 -15.23
N GLY A 58 7.95 -9.16 -16.03
CA GLY A 58 8.99 -10.07 -15.54
C GLY A 58 10.25 -9.38 -15.00
N GLU A 59 10.43 -8.09 -15.29
CA GLU A 59 11.57 -7.28 -14.86
C GLU A 59 11.27 -6.55 -13.54
N ALA A 60 10.01 -6.51 -13.10
CA ALA A 60 9.57 -5.91 -11.84
C ALA A 60 9.96 -6.79 -10.63
N ARG A 61 11.26 -7.00 -10.41
CA ARG A 61 11.79 -7.91 -9.38
C ARG A 61 11.91 -7.27 -7.98
N ARG A 62 11.74 -5.95 -7.86
CA ARG A 62 12.01 -5.22 -6.60
C ARG A 62 10.84 -5.17 -5.60
N ARG A 63 9.72 -5.87 -5.87
CA ARG A 63 8.62 -5.96 -4.89
C ARG A 63 9.08 -6.47 -3.53
N PHE A 64 9.95 -7.48 -3.48
CA PHE A 64 10.43 -8.05 -2.22
C PHE A 64 11.40 -7.13 -1.48
N VAL A 65 12.12 -6.30 -2.22
CA VAL A 65 13.14 -5.39 -1.69
C VAL A 65 12.49 -4.24 -0.90
N ALA A 66 11.41 -3.65 -1.42
CA ALA A 66 10.67 -2.62 -0.68
C ALA A 66 9.96 -3.18 0.57
N HIS A 67 9.48 -4.44 0.53
CA HIS A 67 8.94 -5.09 1.73
C HIS A 67 10.02 -5.36 2.79
N ALA A 68 11.27 -5.62 2.40
CA ALA A 68 12.39 -5.78 3.32
C ALA A 68 12.74 -4.46 4.03
N ALA A 69 12.73 -3.33 3.30
CA ALA A 69 12.97 -2.00 3.88
C ALA A 69 12.02 -1.68 5.05
N ALA A 70 10.75 -2.11 4.96
CA ALA A 70 9.78 -1.94 6.04
C ALA A 70 10.13 -2.68 7.35
N ARG A 71 11.09 -3.62 7.34
CA ARG A 71 11.55 -4.36 8.52
C ARG A 71 12.78 -3.72 9.18
N GLU A 72 13.41 -2.77 8.51
CA GLU A 72 14.64 -2.11 8.97
C GLU A 72 14.38 -0.73 9.58
N VAL A 73 13.10 -0.34 9.68
CA VAL A 73 12.64 0.89 10.34
C VAL A 73 11.68 0.58 11.47
N SER A 74 11.61 1.46 12.47
CA SER A 74 10.82 1.23 13.69
C SER A 74 9.58 2.12 13.76
N ALA A 75 9.65 3.35 13.25
CA ALA A 75 8.52 4.28 13.25
C ALA A 75 7.30 3.70 12.50
N PRO A 76 6.13 3.55 13.14
CA PRO A 76 4.96 2.90 12.51
C PRO A 76 4.54 3.55 11.18
N ALA A 77 4.64 4.87 11.09
CA ALA A 77 4.34 5.64 9.88
C ALA A 77 5.35 5.33 8.75
N ALA A 78 6.65 5.23 9.07
CA ALA A 78 7.69 4.83 8.13
C ALA A 78 7.49 3.40 7.62
N VAL A 79 7.17 2.46 8.52
CA VAL A 79 6.84 1.06 8.18
C VAL A 79 5.65 1.01 7.22
N ALA A 80 4.58 1.78 7.49
CA ALA A 80 3.41 1.83 6.63
C ALA A 80 3.73 2.43 5.25
N ALA A 81 4.53 3.50 5.18
CA ALA A 81 4.98 4.10 3.93
C ALA A 81 5.81 3.13 3.08
N ALA A 82 6.76 2.40 3.67
CA ALA A 82 7.52 1.37 2.97
C ALA A 82 6.63 0.23 2.45
N ARG A 83 5.62 -0.19 3.23
CA ARG A 83 4.63 -1.17 2.79
C ARG A 83 3.75 -0.66 1.65
N ALA A 84 3.41 0.63 1.62
CA ALA A 84 2.72 1.25 0.49
C ALA A 84 3.55 1.11 -0.80
N ALA A 85 4.84 1.46 -0.76
CA ALA A 85 5.76 1.27 -1.88
C ALA A 85 5.91 -0.20 -2.30
N GLY A 86 5.97 -1.13 -1.33
CA GLY A 86 6.03 -2.58 -1.60
C GLY A 86 4.79 -3.13 -2.30
N GLN A 87 3.59 -2.69 -1.90
CA GLN A 87 2.35 -3.00 -2.61
C GLN A 87 2.38 -2.39 -4.02
N ALA A 88 2.78 -1.13 -4.15
CA ALA A 88 2.88 -0.45 -5.43
C ALA A 88 3.78 -1.22 -6.41
N ALA A 89 4.97 -1.65 -5.96
CA ALA A 89 5.89 -2.46 -6.77
C ALA A 89 5.35 -3.84 -7.17
N SER A 90 4.27 -4.32 -6.55
CA SER A 90 3.64 -5.60 -6.88
C SER A 90 2.57 -5.47 -7.97
N ILE A 91 2.18 -4.24 -8.33
CA ILE A 91 1.14 -3.98 -9.35
C ILE A 91 1.46 -4.58 -10.71
N PRO A 92 2.69 -4.54 -11.26
CA PRO A 92 2.96 -5.14 -12.58
C PRO A 92 2.51 -6.60 -12.69
N HIS A 93 2.60 -7.35 -11.59
CA HIS A 93 2.09 -8.72 -11.50
C HIS A 93 0.56 -8.77 -11.33
N MET A 94 -0.03 -7.95 -10.45
CA MET A 94 -1.46 -8.03 -10.12
C MET A 94 -2.03 -6.66 -9.74
N GLY A 95 -2.98 -6.17 -10.53
CA GLY A 95 -3.54 -4.82 -10.37
C GLY A 95 -4.20 -4.54 -9.03
N ALA A 96 -4.73 -5.56 -8.36
CA ALA A 96 -5.35 -5.43 -7.03
C ALA A 96 -4.43 -4.86 -5.93
N HIS A 97 -3.11 -4.96 -6.10
CA HIS A 97 -2.16 -4.33 -5.18
C HIS A 97 -2.27 -2.80 -5.12
N ALA A 98 -2.91 -2.16 -6.11
CA ALA A 98 -3.15 -0.72 -6.08
C ALA A 98 -4.01 -0.29 -4.87
N LEU A 99 -5.05 -1.06 -4.52
CA LEU A 99 -5.86 -0.78 -3.33
C LEU A 99 -5.05 -1.00 -2.03
N GLY A 100 -4.15 -1.98 -2.02
CA GLY A 100 -3.21 -2.19 -0.91
C GLY A 100 -2.24 -1.03 -0.74
N ALA A 101 -1.68 -0.50 -1.83
CA ALA A 101 -0.77 0.65 -1.81
C ALA A 101 -1.46 1.90 -1.24
N ALA A 102 -2.65 2.22 -1.73
CA ALA A 102 -3.48 3.33 -1.25
C ALA A 102 -3.85 3.17 0.23
N ALA A 103 -4.24 1.97 0.66
CA ALA A 103 -4.60 1.71 2.05
C ALA A 103 -3.41 1.85 3.02
N TYR A 104 -2.22 1.39 2.63
CA TYR A 104 -1.03 1.60 3.45
C TYR A 104 -0.59 3.06 3.47
N ALA A 105 -0.75 3.82 2.37
CA ALA A 105 -0.49 5.25 2.37
C ALA A 105 -1.44 6.01 3.31
N ALA A 106 -2.74 5.72 3.26
CA ALA A 106 -3.72 6.26 4.19
C ALA A 106 -3.44 5.89 5.65
N LYS A 107 -3.00 4.65 5.92
CA LYS A 107 -2.51 4.24 7.25
C LYS A 107 -1.28 5.04 7.68
N ALA A 108 -0.32 5.27 6.78
CA ALA A 108 0.90 6.03 7.08
C ALA A 108 0.57 7.48 7.43
N ALA A 109 -0.34 8.13 6.71
CA ALA A 109 -0.81 9.47 6.99
C ALA A 109 -1.47 9.59 8.39
N GLY A 110 -2.35 8.64 8.74
CA GLY A 110 -2.95 8.59 10.07
C GLY A 110 -1.93 8.43 11.20
N LEU A 111 -0.96 7.52 11.01
CA LEU A 111 0.10 7.27 12.00
C LEU A 111 1.07 8.44 12.17
N ALA A 112 1.26 9.25 11.12
CA ALA A 112 2.09 10.46 11.18
C ALA A 112 1.40 11.64 11.87
N ALA A 113 0.07 11.58 12.01
CA ALA A 113 -0.75 12.64 12.55
C ALA A 113 -1.71 12.09 13.63
N PRO A 114 -1.18 11.55 14.75
CA PRO A 114 -1.99 10.85 15.74
C PRO A 114 -3.11 11.73 16.31
N ASP A 115 -2.88 13.02 16.49
CA ASP A 115 -3.87 13.95 17.06
C ASP A 115 -4.91 14.47 16.03
N GLN A 116 -4.90 13.95 14.80
CA GLN A 116 -5.79 14.37 13.71
C GLN A 116 -6.64 13.17 13.23
N PRO A 117 -7.82 12.93 13.82
CA PRO A 117 -8.68 11.79 13.46
C PRO A 117 -9.15 11.79 12.00
N GLU A 118 -9.09 12.94 11.32
CA GLU A 118 -9.45 13.09 9.92
C GLU A 118 -8.34 12.69 8.95
N ALA A 119 -7.08 12.56 9.39
CA ALA A 119 -5.90 12.40 8.51
C ALA A 119 -6.02 11.22 7.53
N VAL A 120 -6.61 10.09 7.97
CA VAL A 120 -6.87 8.94 7.08
C VAL A 120 -7.92 9.29 6.02
N SER A 121 -9.00 9.97 6.39
CA SER A 121 -10.07 10.35 5.46
C SER A 121 -9.63 11.45 4.50
N GLU A 122 -8.77 12.37 4.94
CA GLU A 122 -8.14 13.39 4.12
C GLU A 122 -7.24 12.78 3.05
N GLU A 123 -6.42 11.79 3.46
CA GLU A 123 -5.58 11.06 2.53
C GLU A 123 -6.44 10.29 1.51
N ILE A 124 -7.49 9.59 1.92
CA ILE A 124 -8.42 8.92 0.99
C ILE A 124 -9.07 9.93 0.01
N ARG A 125 -9.51 11.10 0.49
CA ARG A 125 -10.07 12.15 -0.38
C ARG A 125 -9.06 12.65 -1.39
N TRP A 126 -7.82 12.89 -0.97
CA TRP A 126 -6.74 13.28 -1.87
C TRP A 126 -6.50 12.22 -2.94
N GLN A 127 -6.41 10.95 -2.53
CA GLN A 127 -6.21 9.81 -3.44
C GLN A 127 -7.35 9.70 -4.48
N LEU A 128 -8.60 9.89 -4.06
CA LEU A 128 -9.74 9.86 -4.97
C LEU A 128 -9.76 11.05 -5.93
N GLY A 129 -9.29 12.22 -5.46
CA GLY A 129 -9.21 13.45 -6.24
C GLY A 129 -8.10 13.47 -7.30
N CYS A 130 -6.98 12.78 -7.07
CA CYS A 130 -5.90 12.65 -8.05
C CYS A 130 -6.08 11.48 -9.05
N MET A 131 -7.13 10.68 -8.89
CA MET A 131 -7.39 9.49 -9.70
C MET A 131 -7.94 9.84 -11.09
N SER A 132 -7.31 9.30 -12.15
CA SER A 132 -7.85 9.41 -13.51
C SER A 132 -9.11 8.57 -13.72
N ALA A 133 -9.96 8.95 -14.68
CA ALA A 133 -11.15 8.18 -15.05
C ALA A 133 -10.81 6.74 -15.46
N ALA A 134 -9.68 6.54 -16.14
CA ALA A 134 -9.21 5.22 -16.57
C ALA A 134 -8.76 4.35 -15.39
N ALA A 135 -8.06 4.93 -14.40
CA ALA A 135 -7.71 4.23 -13.17
C ALA A 135 -8.99 3.87 -12.36
N ARG A 136 -9.95 4.80 -12.25
CA ARG A 136 -11.24 4.55 -11.60
C ARG A 136 -11.99 3.40 -12.25
N ALA A 137 -12.10 3.38 -13.58
CA ALA A 137 -12.76 2.30 -14.33
C ALA A 137 -12.04 0.95 -14.17
N ALA A 138 -10.70 0.94 -14.08
CA ALA A 138 -9.92 -0.26 -13.82
C ALA A 138 -10.15 -0.81 -12.41
N LEU A 139 -10.14 0.05 -11.38
CA LEU A 139 -10.33 -0.38 -9.99
C LEU A 139 -11.74 -0.91 -9.72
N ARG A 140 -12.77 -0.38 -10.41
CA ARG A 140 -14.16 -0.88 -10.33
C ARG A 140 -14.33 -2.34 -10.82
N GLN A 141 -13.37 -2.88 -11.57
CA GLN A 141 -13.39 -4.28 -12.01
C GLN A 141 -12.91 -5.26 -10.93
N LEU A 142 -12.26 -4.76 -9.87
CA LEU A 142 -11.76 -5.60 -8.80
C LEU A 142 -12.92 -6.12 -7.92
N PRO A 143 -12.84 -7.37 -7.45
CA PRO A 143 -13.82 -7.89 -6.51
C PRO A 143 -13.78 -7.12 -5.17
N PRO A 144 -14.90 -7.08 -4.42
CA PRO A 144 -14.89 -6.58 -3.06
C PRO A 144 -13.83 -7.27 -2.20
N VAL A 145 -13.18 -6.51 -1.32
CA VAL A 145 -12.16 -7.05 -0.43
C VAL A 145 -12.77 -8.12 0.51
N GLY A 146 -12.06 -9.23 0.68
CA GLY A 146 -12.48 -10.42 1.41
C GLY A 146 -13.20 -11.48 0.55
N ASN A 147 -13.70 -11.14 -0.64
CA ASN A 147 -14.64 -12.00 -1.36
C ASN A 147 -13.98 -12.94 -2.39
N ASN A 148 -12.68 -12.78 -2.66
CA ASN A 148 -11.96 -13.59 -3.65
C ASN A 148 -10.56 -13.96 -3.15
N SER A 149 -10.32 -15.24 -2.86
CA SER A 149 -9.03 -15.72 -2.32
C SER A 149 -7.88 -15.73 -3.34
N SER A 150 -8.13 -15.48 -4.62
CA SER A 150 -7.13 -15.54 -5.68
C SER A 150 -6.35 -14.22 -5.84
N GLY A 151 -5.84 -13.65 -4.76
CA GLY A 151 -5.08 -12.39 -4.81
C GLY A 151 -5.07 -11.64 -3.48
N PRO A 152 -4.47 -10.43 -3.44
CA PRO A 152 -4.26 -9.69 -2.21
C PRO A 152 -5.55 -9.20 -1.56
N LEU A 153 -6.67 -9.13 -2.30
CA LEU A 153 -7.99 -8.78 -1.76
C LEU A 153 -8.77 -9.98 -1.21
N GLY A 154 -8.14 -11.16 -1.10
CA GLY A 154 -8.75 -12.29 -0.39
C GLY A 154 -8.85 -12.07 1.12
N PRO A 155 -9.48 -13.00 1.85
CA PRO A 155 -9.42 -13.01 3.31
C PRO A 155 -7.97 -12.94 3.79
N GLY A 156 -7.68 -12.05 4.75
CA GLY A 156 -6.33 -11.86 5.28
C GLY A 156 -6.03 -10.40 5.59
N LEU A 157 -4.74 -10.05 5.58
CA LEU A 157 -4.20 -8.77 6.06
C LEU A 157 -4.90 -7.54 5.46
N LEU A 158 -5.15 -7.53 4.15
CA LEU A 158 -5.81 -6.40 3.49
C LEU A 158 -7.33 -6.39 3.70
N ALA A 159 -7.94 -7.49 4.15
CA ALA A 159 -9.37 -7.54 4.43
C ALA A 159 -9.72 -7.20 5.90
N SER A 160 -8.70 -7.10 6.77
CA SER A 160 -8.85 -6.99 8.22
C SER A 160 -8.39 -5.63 8.76
N GLY A 161 -8.89 -5.28 9.95
CA GLY A 161 -8.51 -4.07 10.70
C GLY A 161 -8.66 -2.79 9.89
N LEU A 162 -7.76 -1.83 10.16
CA LEU A 162 -7.73 -0.52 9.49
C LEU A 162 -7.59 -0.63 7.97
N LEU A 163 -6.75 -1.54 7.48
CA LEU A 163 -6.51 -1.69 6.04
C LEU A 163 -7.77 -2.14 5.32
N GLY A 164 -8.46 -3.14 5.88
CA GLY A 164 -9.73 -3.61 5.34
C GLY A 164 -10.80 -2.54 5.30
N SER A 165 -10.92 -1.72 6.35
CA SER A 165 -11.87 -0.61 6.33
C SER A 165 -11.48 0.45 5.31
N ILE A 166 -10.19 0.82 5.16
CA ILE A 166 -9.76 1.78 4.13
C ILE A 166 -10.10 1.26 2.73
N ILE A 167 -9.82 -0.02 2.46
CA ILE A 167 -10.12 -0.59 1.14
C ILE A 167 -11.62 -0.62 0.87
N ARG A 168 -12.45 -0.93 1.88
CA ARG A 168 -13.92 -0.85 1.73
C ARG A 168 -14.39 0.57 1.44
N ASP A 169 -13.85 1.58 2.13
CA ASP A 169 -14.18 2.99 1.88
C ASP A 169 -13.78 3.44 0.47
N LEU A 170 -12.60 3.04 0.01
CA LEU A 170 -12.15 3.28 -1.37
C LEU A 170 -13.10 2.61 -2.37
N GLN A 171 -13.46 1.34 -2.16
CA GLN A 171 -14.37 0.60 -3.04
C GLN A 171 -15.78 1.20 -3.04
N ALA A 172 -16.28 1.66 -1.89
CA ALA A 172 -17.56 2.35 -1.78
C ALA A 172 -17.53 3.69 -2.52
N SER A 173 -16.48 4.50 -2.33
CA SER A 173 -16.29 5.80 -3.02
C SER A 173 -16.07 5.66 -4.53
N LEU A 174 -15.50 4.52 -4.95
CA LEU A 174 -15.42 4.17 -6.36
C LEU A 174 -16.81 3.86 -6.91
N ALA A 175 -17.69 3.18 -6.18
CA ALA A 175 -19.05 2.87 -6.62
C ALA A 175 -19.97 4.12 -6.60
N ASP A 176 -19.85 4.92 -5.55
CA ASP A 176 -20.65 6.11 -5.28
C ASP A 176 -19.74 7.31 -4.92
N PRO A 177 -19.58 8.30 -5.81
CA PRO A 177 -18.77 9.49 -5.54
C PRO A 177 -19.23 10.31 -4.32
N ASP A 178 -20.48 10.18 -3.91
CA ASP A 178 -21.07 10.91 -2.76
C ASP A 178 -20.91 10.13 -1.44
N HIS A 179 -20.21 9.00 -1.45
CA HIS A 179 -19.96 8.19 -0.26
C HIS A 179 -19.23 9.00 0.83
N ALA A 180 -19.88 9.15 1.98
CA ALA A 180 -19.29 9.82 3.13
C ALA A 180 -18.25 8.93 3.82
N LEU A 181 -17.02 9.42 3.93
CA LEU A 181 -15.94 8.74 4.65
C LEU A 181 -16.10 8.99 6.16
N PRO A 182 -16.13 7.93 6.99
CA PRO A 182 -16.23 8.09 8.43
C PRO A 182 -14.92 8.68 9.01
N PRO A 183 -15.00 9.55 10.04
CA PRO A 183 -13.83 9.90 10.83
C PRO A 183 -13.28 8.66 11.53
N ARG A 184 -11.96 8.60 11.77
CA ARG A 184 -11.33 7.43 12.39
C ARG A 184 -10.65 7.81 13.68
N SER A 185 -10.98 7.09 14.74
CA SER A 185 -10.39 7.31 16.05
C SER A 185 -9.01 6.65 16.15
N GLN A 186 -8.20 7.05 17.14
CA GLN A 186 -6.91 6.40 17.44
C GLN A 186 -7.03 4.88 17.62
N ALA A 187 -8.14 4.44 18.24
CA ALA A 187 -8.39 3.03 18.57
C ALA A 187 -8.56 2.16 17.32
N ASP A 188 -8.95 2.76 16.18
CA ASP A 188 -9.10 2.05 14.91
C ASP A 188 -7.75 1.82 14.21
N GLN A 189 -6.68 2.52 14.63
CA GLN A 189 -5.37 2.50 13.99
C GLN A 189 -4.43 1.43 14.54
N ASP A 190 -4.73 0.91 15.73
CA ASP A 190 -3.99 -0.17 16.36
C ASP A 190 -4.35 -1.50 15.69
N ASP A 191 -3.39 -2.15 15.04
CA ASP A 191 -3.67 -3.37 14.27
C ASP A 191 -3.68 -4.65 15.10
N GLY A 192 -3.64 -4.52 16.44
CA GLY A 192 -3.69 -5.64 17.36
C GLY A 192 -2.46 -6.56 17.26
N ARG A 193 -1.39 -6.17 16.56
CA ARG A 193 -0.11 -6.87 16.64
C ARG A 193 0.49 -6.67 18.02
N LYS A 194 0.68 -7.78 18.73
CA LYS A 194 1.61 -7.84 19.86
C LYS A 194 2.99 -7.38 19.37
N PRO A 195 3.75 -6.62 20.19
CA PRO A 195 5.12 -6.26 19.86
C PRO A 195 5.91 -7.54 19.57
N GLU A 196 6.54 -7.62 18.39
CA GLU A 196 7.48 -8.69 18.09
C GLU A 196 8.64 -8.56 19.08
N GLN A 197 8.87 -9.60 19.88
CA GLN A 197 9.99 -9.63 20.82
C GLN A 197 11.29 -9.54 20.02
N PRO A 198 12.26 -8.72 20.46
CA PRO A 198 13.55 -8.63 19.79
C PRO A 198 14.20 -10.03 19.77
N VAL A 199 14.68 -10.42 18.59
CA VAL A 199 15.42 -11.68 18.42
C VAL A 199 16.72 -11.54 19.19
N GLU A 200 16.85 -12.24 20.32
CA GLU A 200 18.12 -12.37 21.03
C GLU A 200 19.13 -13.08 20.11
N VAL A 201 20.06 -12.30 19.57
CA VAL A 201 21.26 -12.83 18.93
C VAL A 201 22.13 -13.41 20.05
N HIS A 202 22.04 -14.73 20.23
CA HIS A 202 23.02 -15.46 21.03
C HIS A 202 24.39 -15.30 20.39
N ALA A 203 25.21 -14.43 20.98
CA ALA A 203 26.64 -14.42 20.77
C ALA A 203 27.17 -15.79 21.24
N THR A 204 27.59 -16.61 20.29
CA THR A 204 28.37 -17.82 20.59
C THR A 204 29.77 -17.35 20.93
N GLU A 205 30.07 -17.29 22.22
CA GLU A 205 31.45 -17.14 22.70
C GLU A 205 32.27 -18.34 22.20
N HIS A 206 33.33 -18.03 21.46
CA HIS A 206 34.38 -18.96 21.09
C HIS A 206 35.22 -19.27 22.34
N LEU A 207 35.25 -20.53 22.75
CA LEU A 207 36.29 -21.08 23.62
C LEU A 207 36.74 -22.42 23.03
N GLY A 208 38.02 -22.47 22.64
CA GLY A 208 38.71 -23.61 22.06
C GLY A 208 39.97 -23.18 21.34
#